data_AF-A0A7L2N067-F1
#
_entry.id   AF-A0A7L2N067-F1
#
_cell.length_a   1.000
_cell.length_b   1.000
_cell.length_c   1.000
_cell.angle_alpha   90.00
_cell.angle_beta   90.00
_cell.angle_gamma   90.00
#
_symmetry.space_group_name_H-M   'P 1'
#
loop_
_entity.id
_entity.type
_entity.pdbx_description
1 polymer ?
#
loop_
_entity_poly.entity_id
_entity_poly.type
_entity_poly.pdbx_seq_one_letter_code
_entity_poly.pdbx_strand_id
1 'polypeptide(L)'
;SFSATKDLQKNIEEVKVSFQNKTLALQRLQIMDALRNKLEENDEDSRLILETMKQIGLLSQTIIEYQQQAHQKEQEMIDIKRKRLSLKAEEGQKLQQIQTMTKSQKEKQAIVNVTGTNKKLDTFEQERQMTTIIQNVFQNIIIGSRVNWAEDPSLKAIVLQLENNVYLE
;
A
#
# COMPACT_ATOMS: atom_id res chain seq x y z
N SER A 1 45.42 -0.02 1.47
CA SER A 1 45.99 -1.06 0.59
C SER A 1 44.94 -1.69 -0.33
N PHE A 2 43.77 -2.12 0.17
CA PHE A 2 42.72 -2.80 -0.63
C PHE A 2 42.06 -1.96 -1.74
N SER A 3 41.96 -0.63 -1.57
CA SER A 3 41.43 0.26 -2.61
C SER A 3 42.40 0.36 -3.81
N ALA A 4 43.69 0.59 -3.53
CA ALA A 4 44.71 0.70 -4.56
C ALA A 4 44.85 -0.58 -5.40
N THR A 5 44.68 -1.77 -4.80
CA THR A 5 44.69 -3.04 -5.54
C THR A 5 43.45 -3.22 -6.43
N LYS A 6 42.27 -2.78 -5.99
CA LYS A 6 41.05 -2.80 -6.83
C LYS A 6 41.14 -1.82 -8.00
N ASP A 7 41.66 -0.63 -7.75
CA ASP A 7 41.85 0.40 -8.77
C ASP A 7 42.87 -0.06 -9.82
N LEU A 8 43.97 -0.69 -9.38
CA LEU A 8 44.95 -1.30 -10.27
C LEU A 8 44.34 -2.42 -11.13
N GLN A 9 43.53 -3.30 -10.53
CA GLN A 9 42.86 -4.38 -11.24
C GLN A 9 41.88 -3.86 -12.30
N LYS A 10 41.10 -2.82 -11.97
CA LYS A 10 40.23 -2.15 -12.92
C LYS A 10 41.02 -1.55 -14.08
N ASN A 11 42.11 -0.84 -13.79
CA ASN A 11 42.98 -0.24 -14.81
C ASN A 11 43.61 -1.30 -15.74
N ILE A 12 44.04 -2.43 -15.18
CA ILE A 12 44.56 -3.55 -15.97
C ILE A 12 43.48 -4.11 -16.91
N GLU A 13 42.26 -4.29 -16.42
CA GLU A 13 41.16 -4.79 -17.25
C GLU A 13 40.79 -3.79 -18.35
N GLU A 14 40.74 -2.49 -18.05
CA GLU A 14 40.49 -1.45 -19.05
C GLU A 14 41.57 -1.42 -20.14
N VAL A 15 42.86 -1.49 -19.75
CA VAL A 15 43.98 -1.53 -20.71
C VAL A 15 43.93 -2.80 -21.56
N LYS A 16 43.60 -3.95 -20.96
CA LYS A 16 43.46 -5.22 -21.66
C LYS A 16 42.34 -5.17 -22.70
N VAL A 17 41.15 -4.69 -22.32
CA VAL A 17 40.02 -4.50 -23.23
C VAL A 17 40.38 -3.53 -24.35
N SER A 18 41.05 -2.42 -24.02
CA SER A 18 41.51 -1.44 -25.01
C SER A 18 42.50 -2.05 -26.01
N PHE A 19 43.47 -2.83 -25.54
CA PHE A 19 44.41 -3.54 -26.39
C PHE A 19 43.71 -4.52 -27.32
N GLN A 20 42.82 -5.38 -26.79
CA GLN A 20 42.05 -6.34 -27.57
C GLN A 20 41.20 -5.64 -28.65
N ASN A 21 40.55 -4.53 -28.31
CA ASN A 21 39.76 -3.75 -29.27
C ASN A 21 40.62 -3.16 -30.39
N LYS A 22 41.80 -2.62 -30.06
CA LYS A 22 42.73 -2.08 -31.05
C LYS A 22 43.28 -3.19 -31.96
N THR A 23 43.64 -4.34 -31.41
CA THR A 23 44.08 -5.50 -32.19
C THR A 23 42.98 -5.98 -33.14
N LEU A 24 41.73 -6.07 -32.66
CA LEU A 24 40.60 -6.45 -33.49
C LEU A 24 40.33 -5.44 -34.62
N ALA A 25 40.42 -4.14 -34.33
CA ALA A 25 40.27 -3.10 -35.33
C ALA A 25 41.36 -3.19 -36.42
N LEU A 26 42.62 -3.44 -36.03
CA LEU A 26 43.71 -3.64 -36.96
C LEU A 26 43.51 -4.88 -37.83
N GLN A 27 43.12 -6.01 -37.24
CA GLN A 27 42.83 -7.25 -37.98
C GLN A 27 41.70 -7.04 -39.00
N ARG A 28 40.64 -6.32 -38.63
CA ARG A 28 39.54 -5.98 -39.55
C ARG A 28 40.01 -5.11 -40.71
N LEU A 29 40.87 -4.13 -40.46
CA LEU A 29 41.45 -3.30 -41.52
C LEU A 29 42.29 -4.12 -42.49
N GLN A 30 43.15 -5.01 -41.96
CA GLN A 30 43.99 -5.89 -42.78
C GLN A 30 43.16 -6.84 -43.64
N ILE A 31 42.12 -7.45 -43.06
CA ILE A 31 41.20 -8.33 -43.81
C ILE A 31 40.46 -7.53 -44.89
N MET A 32 39.97 -6.33 -44.57
CA MET A 32 39.25 -5.48 -45.54
C MET A 32 40.15 -5.06 -46.70
N ASP A 33 41.42 -4.77 -46.44
CA ASP A 33 42.40 -4.46 -47.47
C ASP A 33 42.68 -5.68 -48.37
N ALA A 34 42.91 -6.86 -47.79
CA ALA A 34 43.09 -8.09 -48.53
C ALA A 34 41.85 -8.45 -49.38
N LEU A 35 40.64 -8.28 -48.84
CA LEU A 35 39.38 -8.50 -49.56
C LEU A 35 39.21 -7.52 -50.72
N ARG A 36 39.57 -6.25 -50.53
CA ARG A 36 39.55 -5.24 -51.59
C ARG A 36 40.47 -5.64 -52.74
N ASN A 37 41.70 -6.01 -52.43
CA ASN A 37 42.67 -6.44 -53.44
C ASN A 37 42.16 -7.67 -54.19
N LYS A 38 41.53 -8.64 -53.50
CA LYS A 38 40.92 -9.80 -54.15
C LYS A 38 39.78 -9.40 -55.10
N LEU A 39 38.91 -8.49 -54.69
CA LEU A 39 37.78 -8.02 -55.49
C LEU A 39 38.21 -7.31 -56.80
N GLU A 40 39.42 -6.74 -56.85
CA GLU A 40 39.96 -6.12 -58.07
C GLU A 40 40.30 -7.14 -59.16
N GLU A 41 40.55 -8.41 -58.79
CA GLU A 41 40.85 -9.49 -59.75
C GLU A 41 39.63 -9.87 -60.62
N ASN A 42 38.41 -9.55 -60.16
CA ASN A 42 37.13 -9.72 -60.88
C ASN A 42 36.91 -11.13 -61.49
N ASP A 43 37.47 -12.14 -60.82
CA ASP A 43 37.24 -13.56 -61.13
C ASP A 43 35.92 -14.07 -60.53
N GLU A 44 35.61 -15.33 -60.79
CA GLU A 44 34.37 -15.95 -60.29
C GLU A 44 34.31 -15.96 -58.75
N ASP A 45 35.46 -16.20 -58.10
CA ASP A 45 35.60 -16.14 -56.65
C ASP A 45 35.30 -14.74 -56.11
N SER A 46 35.77 -13.68 -56.77
CA SER A 46 35.49 -12.28 -56.42
C SER A 46 34.00 -11.96 -56.48
N ARG A 47 33.28 -12.48 -57.48
CA ARG A 47 31.83 -12.31 -57.61
C ARG A 47 31.08 -13.00 -56.48
N LEU A 48 31.49 -14.22 -56.13
CA LEU A 48 30.89 -14.99 -55.03
C LEU A 48 31.14 -14.32 -53.67
N ILE A 49 32.34 -13.77 -53.46
CA ILE A 49 32.68 -12.97 -52.27
C ILE A 49 31.78 -11.72 -52.19
N LEU A 50 31.63 -10.98 -53.29
CA LEU A 50 30.79 -9.78 -53.33
C LEU A 50 29.32 -10.08 -53.00
N GLU A 51 28.78 -11.14 -53.59
CA GLU A 51 27.39 -11.55 -53.33
C GLU A 51 27.19 -11.96 -51.87
N THR A 52 28.14 -12.71 -51.32
CA THR A 52 28.14 -13.08 -49.90
C THR A 52 28.19 -11.84 -48.99
N MET A 53 29.04 -10.86 -49.31
CA MET A 53 29.13 -9.60 -48.55
C MET A 53 27.82 -8.80 -48.58
N LYS A 54 27.13 -8.76 -49.73
CA LYS A 54 25.79 -8.12 -49.83
C LYS A 54 24.78 -8.82 -48.94
N GLN A 55 24.74 -10.15 -48.95
CA GLN A 55 23.84 -10.94 -48.11
C GLN A 55 24.13 -10.73 -46.62
N ILE A 56 25.41 -10.72 -46.22
CA ILE A 56 25.82 -10.40 -44.84
C ILE A 56 25.38 -8.99 -44.46
N GLY A 57 25.50 -8.01 -45.37
CA GLY A 57 25.03 -6.64 -45.14
C GLY A 57 23.52 -6.57 -44.87
N LEU A 58 22.72 -7.24 -45.70
CA LEU A 58 21.26 -7.33 -45.53
C LEU A 58 20.87 -7.99 -44.21
N LEU A 59 21.51 -9.11 -43.87
CA LEU A 59 21.27 -9.82 -42.61
C LEU A 59 21.66 -8.95 -41.41
N SER A 60 22.81 -8.26 -41.49
CA SER A 60 23.27 -7.37 -40.42
C SER A 60 22.31 -6.21 -40.18
N GLN A 61 21.79 -5.61 -41.25
CA GLN A 61 20.76 -4.57 -41.16
C GLN A 61 19.50 -5.09 -40.46
N THR A 62 19.03 -6.26 -40.87
CA THR A 62 17.85 -6.92 -40.27
C THR A 62 18.07 -7.21 -38.78
N ILE A 63 19.26 -7.69 -38.41
CA ILE A 63 19.62 -7.96 -37.00
C ILE A 63 19.59 -6.66 -36.19
N ILE A 64 20.15 -5.56 -36.71
CA ILE A 64 20.15 -4.26 -36.03
C ILE A 64 18.71 -3.77 -35.79
N GLU A 65 17.84 -3.90 -36.79
CA GLU A 65 16.43 -3.53 -36.66
C GLU A 65 15.72 -4.33 -35.57
N TYR A 66 15.92 -5.65 -35.52
CA TYR A 66 15.36 -6.48 -34.46
C TYR A 66 15.93 -6.15 -33.08
N GLN A 67 17.23 -5.86 -32.98
CA GLN A 67 17.85 -5.44 -31.72
C GLN A 67 17.27 -4.11 -31.23
N GLN A 68 17.06 -3.15 -32.14
CA GLN A 68 16.45 -1.87 -31.80
C GLN A 68 15.00 -2.04 -31.32
N GLN A 69 14.21 -2.86 -31.99
CA GLN A 69 12.84 -3.18 -31.58
C GLN A 69 12.82 -3.88 -30.21
N ALA A 70 13.71 -4.84 -29.97
CA ALA A 70 13.82 -5.52 -28.68
C ALA A 70 14.17 -4.54 -27.56
N HIS A 71 15.14 -3.64 -27.79
CA HIS A 71 15.52 -2.62 -26.83
C HIS A 71 14.37 -1.66 -26.51
N GLN A 72 13.62 -1.23 -27.52
CA GLN A 72 12.43 -0.40 -27.32
C GLN A 72 11.39 -1.12 -26.44
N LYS A 73 11.13 -2.40 -26.70
CA LYS A 73 10.18 -3.20 -25.91
C LYS A 73 10.66 -3.42 -24.48
N GLU A 74 11.95 -3.63 -24.29
CA GLU A 74 12.55 -3.71 -22.96
C GLU A 74 12.36 -2.41 -22.19
N GLN A 75 12.57 -1.25 -22.83
CA GLN A 75 12.37 0.05 -22.22
C GLN A 75 10.90 0.30 -21.83
N GLU A 76 9.96 -0.03 -22.73
CA GLU A 76 8.51 0.02 -22.44
C GLU A 76 8.16 -0.85 -21.22
N MET A 77 8.74 -2.04 -21.12
CA MET A 77 8.52 -2.96 -20.00
C MET A 77 9.10 -2.41 -18.68
N ILE A 78 10.27 -1.79 -18.71
CA ILE A 78 10.87 -1.12 -17.54
C ILE A 78 9.96 0.02 -17.06
N ASP A 79 9.42 0.82 -17.97
CA ASP A 79 8.53 1.93 -17.62
C ASP A 79 7.21 1.45 -17.01
N ILE A 80 6.63 0.36 -17.55
CA ILE A 80 5.44 -0.28 -16.96
C ILE A 80 5.75 -0.79 -15.54
N LYS A 81 6.89 -1.46 -15.34
CA LYS A 81 7.31 -1.92 -14.01
C LYS A 81 7.45 -0.76 -13.03
N ARG A 82 8.05 0.36 -13.47
CA ARG A 82 8.18 1.57 -12.65
C ARG A 82 6.81 2.12 -12.25
N LYS A 83 5.89 2.29 -13.21
CA LYS A 83 4.51 2.74 -12.94
C LYS A 83 3.78 1.82 -11.96
N ARG A 84 3.90 0.51 -12.13
CA ARG A 84 3.29 -0.48 -11.22
C ARG A 84 3.81 -0.34 -9.79
N LEU A 85 5.12 -0.12 -9.62
CA LEU A 85 5.71 0.08 -8.30
C LEU A 85 5.21 1.36 -7.63
N SER A 86 5.13 2.47 -8.38
CA SER A 86 4.55 3.72 -7.88
C SER A 86 3.09 3.55 -7.44
N LEU A 87 2.26 2.91 -8.26
CA LEU A 87 0.87 2.64 -7.91
C LEU A 87 0.73 1.77 -6.66
N LYS A 88 1.57 0.74 -6.51
CA LYS A 88 1.57 -0.11 -5.31
C LYS A 88 1.95 0.67 -4.06
N ALA A 89 2.89 1.62 -4.17
CA ALA A 89 3.26 2.49 -3.06
C ALA A 89 2.09 3.43 -2.68
N GLU A 90 1.44 4.05 -3.67
CA GLU A 90 0.26 4.90 -3.45
C GLU A 90 -0.92 4.12 -2.84
N GLU A 91 -1.17 2.90 -3.32
CA GLU A 91 -2.18 2.00 -2.76
C GLU A 91 -1.90 1.71 -1.28
N GLY A 92 -0.65 1.37 -0.95
CA GLY A 92 -0.22 1.13 0.43
C GLY A 92 -0.44 2.36 1.33
N GLN A 93 -0.10 3.56 0.85
CA GLN A 93 -0.34 4.80 1.59
C GLN A 93 -1.83 5.08 1.81
N LYS A 94 -2.66 4.91 0.78
CA LYS A 94 -4.12 5.09 0.90
C LYS A 94 -4.73 4.08 1.86
N LEU A 95 -4.28 2.82 1.83
CA LEU A 95 -4.75 1.81 2.76
C LEU A 95 -4.40 2.17 4.21
N GLN A 96 -3.18 2.66 4.45
CA GLN A 96 -2.78 3.15 5.77
C GLN A 96 -3.63 4.33 6.24
N GLN A 97 -3.94 5.28 5.36
CA GLN A 97 -4.85 6.40 5.66
C GLN A 97 -6.25 5.91 6.01
N ILE A 98 -6.81 4.98 5.23
CA ILE A 98 -8.14 4.38 5.52
C ILE A 98 -8.14 3.70 6.88
N GLN A 99 -7.09 2.94 7.22
CA GLN A 99 -6.99 2.26 8.52
C GLN A 99 -6.93 3.26 9.68
N THR A 100 -6.14 4.33 9.55
CA THR A 100 -6.04 5.37 10.59
C THR A 100 -7.35 6.14 10.76
N MET A 101 -8.01 6.52 9.65
CA MET A 101 -9.32 7.17 9.68
C MET A 101 -10.36 6.27 10.35
N THR A 102 -10.42 4.99 9.94
CA THR A 102 -11.35 4.00 10.52
C THR A 102 -11.13 3.82 12.01
N LYS A 103 -9.87 3.74 12.47
CA LYS A 103 -9.54 3.65 13.89
C LYS A 103 -10.04 4.89 14.67
N SER A 104 -9.74 6.08 14.16
CA SER A 104 -10.17 7.33 14.81
C SER A 104 -11.69 7.46 14.88
N GLN A 105 -12.42 6.96 13.86
CA GLN A 105 -13.88 6.98 13.85
C GLN A 105 -14.46 6.00 14.87
N LYS A 106 -13.88 4.80 14.99
CA LYS A 106 -14.27 3.82 16.03
C LYS A 106 -14.03 4.37 17.43
N GLU A 107 -12.91 5.04 17.67
CA GLU A 107 -12.60 5.68 18.96
C GLU A 107 -13.63 6.78 19.29
N LYS A 108 -13.94 7.66 18.32
CA LYS A 108 -14.98 8.69 18.49
C LYS A 108 -16.35 8.07 18.79
N GLN A 109 -16.71 7.00 18.09
CA GLN A 109 -17.99 6.32 18.30
C GLN A 109 -18.05 5.64 19.67
N ALA A 110 -16.95 5.06 20.16
CA ALA A 110 -16.86 4.50 21.51
C ALA A 110 -17.04 5.59 22.58
N ILE A 111 -16.40 6.75 22.43
CA ILE A 111 -16.55 7.89 23.36
C ILE A 111 -18.01 8.38 23.39
N VAL A 112 -18.63 8.56 22.21
CA VAL A 112 -20.03 9.01 22.11
C VAL A 112 -20.98 8.00 22.76
N ASN A 113 -20.77 6.71 22.54
CA ASN A 113 -21.58 5.65 23.13
C ASN A 113 -21.47 5.65 24.66
N VAL A 114 -20.25 5.68 25.22
CA VAL A 114 -20.03 5.74 26.68
C VAL A 114 -20.63 7.01 27.29
N THR A 115 -20.47 8.15 26.62
CA THR A 115 -21.04 9.43 27.10
C THR A 115 -22.56 9.39 27.07
N GLY A 116 -23.15 8.80 26.02
CA GLY A 116 -24.60 8.64 25.88
C GLY A 116 -25.18 7.68 26.93
N THR A 117 -24.51 6.56 27.21
CA THR A 117 -24.92 5.63 28.25
C THR A 117 -24.82 6.24 29.64
N ASN A 118 -23.74 6.96 29.95
CA ASN A 118 -23.57 7.63 31.24
C ASN A 118 -24.67 8.68 31.48
N LYS A 119 -24.93 9.55 30.49
CA LYS A 119 -26.02 10.54 30.60
C LYS A 119 -27.38 9.89 30.83
N LYS A 120 -27.65 8.75 30.19
CA LYS A 120 -28.90 8.00 30.37
C LYS A 120 -28.98 7.37 31.76
N LEU A 121 -27.88 6.86 32.29
CA LEU A 121 -27.79 6.33 33.67
C LEU A 121 -28.00 7.46 34.70
N ASP A 122 -27.36 8.61 34.52
CA ASP A 122 -27.51 9.77 35.41
C ASP A 122 -28.97 10.26 35.46
N THR A 123 -29.63 10.30 34.29
CA THR A 123 -31.04 10.70 34.20
C THR A 123 -31.94 9.70 34.92
N PHE A 124 -31.69 8.40 34.74
CA PHE A 124 -32.44 7.34 35.39
C PHE A 124 -32.25 7.35 36.92
N GLU A 125 -31.04 7.63 37.39
CA GLU A 125 -30.76 7.76 38.82
C GLU A 125 -31.50 8.96 39.45
N GLN A 126 -31.55 10.10 38.75
CA GLN A 126 -32.33 11.27 39.18
C GLN A 126 -33.84 10.98 39.22
N GLU A 127 -34.39 10.32 38.18
CA GLU A 127 -35.80 9.91 38.15
C GLU A 127 -36.14 8.94 39.30
N ARG A 128 -35.23 8.01 39.61
CA ARG A 128 -35.38 7.10 40.75
C ARG A 128 -35.42 7.85 42.07
N GLN A 129 -34.46 8.75 42.31
CA GLN A 129 -34.42 9.55 43.55
C GLN A 129 -35.69 10.40 43.71
N MET A 130 -36.15 11.04 42.63
CA MET A 130 -37.39 11.81 42.63
C MET A 130 -38.59 10.94 42.99
N THR A 131 -38.70 9.74 42.40
CA THR A 131 -39.80 8.81 42.68
C THR A 131 -39.82 8.38 44.15
N THR A 132 -38.67 8.06 44.74
CA THR A 132 -38.56 7.72 46.18
C THR A 132 -38.99 8.89 47.07
N ILE A 133 -38.57 10.12 46.75
CA ILE A 133 -39.00 11.31 47.52
C ILE A 133 -40.52 11.46 47.44
N ILE A 134 -41.10 11.34 46.25
CA ILE A 134 -42.55 11.45 46.04
C ILE A 134 -43.29 10.36 46.83
N GLN A 135 -42.83 9.10 46.78
CA GLN A 135 -43.41 7.99 47.54
C GLN A 135 -43.39 8.27 49.05
N ASN A 136 -42.24 8.71 49.59
CA ASN A 136 -42.09 9.06 51.00
C ASN A 136 -43.01 10.22 51.42
N VAL A 137 -43.17 11.24 50.56
CA VAL A 137 -44.09 12.36 50.84
C VAL A 137 -45.53 11.88 50.87
N PHE A 138 -45.97 11.07 49.89
CA PHE A 138 -47.34 10.53 49.87
C PHE A 138 -47.63 9.63 51.07
N GLN A 139 -46.69 8.77 51.47
CA GLN A 139 -46.83 7.96 52.69
C GLN A 139 -47.01 8.83 53.93
N ASN A 140 -46.14 9.83 54.12
CA ASN A 140 -46.23 10.74 55.26
C ASN A 140 -47.53 11.53 55.30
N ILE A 141 -48.06 11.95 54.14
CA ILE A 141 -49.35 12.62 54.05
C ILE A 141 -50.49 11.66 54.44
N ILE A 142 -50.51 10.44 53.92
CA ILE A 142 -51.56 9.46 54.24
C ILE A 142 -51.55 9.14 55.73
N ILE A 143 -50.38 8.84 56.31
CA ILE A 143 -50.21 8.55 57.75
C ILE A 143 -50.57 9.77 58.61
N GLY A 144 -50.12 10.97 58.22
CA GLY A 144 -50.36 12.23 58.94
C GLY A 144 -51.80 12.75 58.85
N SER A 145 -52.56 12.34 57.83
CA SER A 145 -53.95 12.78 57.60
C SER A 145 -54.96 12.23 58.62
N ARG A 146 -54.55 11.32 59.51
CA ARG A 146 -55.39 10.63 60.52
C ARG A 146 -56.58 9.86 59.93
N VAL A 147 -56.59 9.59 58.63
CA VAL A 147 -57.50 8.65 57.97
C VAL A 147 -57.13 7.23 58.41
N ASN A 148 -58.10 6.39 58.75
CA ASN A 148 -57.87 5.02 59.21
C ASN A 148 -57.54 4.08 58.02
N TRP A 149 -56.38 4.31 57.40
CA TRP A 149 -55.91 3.62 56.20
C TRP A 149 -55.72 2.10 56.38
N ALA A 150 -55.64 1.61 57.62
CA ALA A 150 -55.51 0.19 57.92
C ALA A 150 -56.84 -0.58 57.82
N GLU A 151 -57.98 0.12 57.94
CA GLU A 151 -59.32 -0.46 57.82
C GLU A 151 -59.85 -0.45 56.39
N ASP A 152 -59.46 0.52 55.56
CA ASP A 152 -59.79 0.54 54.14
C ASP A 152 -58.82 -0.38 53.34
N PRO A 153 -59.31 -1.47 52.74
CA PRO A 153 -58.47 -2.39 51.96
C PRO A 153 -57.74 -1.71 50.81
N SER A 154 -58.34 -0.65 50.24
CA SER A 154 -57.79 0.05 49.07
C SER A 154 -56.61 0.93 49.47
N LEU A 155 -56.75 1.76 50.51
CA LEU A 155 -55.66 2.57 51.06
C LEU A 155 -54.53 1.71 51.66
N LYS A 156 -54.87 0.61 52.33
CA LYS A 156 -53.88 -0.35 52.83
C LYS A 156 -53.02 -0.92 51.70
N ALA A 157 -53.61 -1.30 50.58
CA ALA A 157 -52.87 -1.79 49.41
C ALA A 157 -51.94 -0.73 48.83
N ILE A 158 -52.40 0.53 48.74
CA ILE A 158 -51.61 1.65 48.20
C ILE A 158 -50.41 1.97 49.10
N VAL A 159 -50.60 2.05 50.42
CA VAL A 159 -49.50 2.34 51.36
C VAL A 159 -48.45 1.23 51.34
N LEU A 160 -48.87 -0.05 51.33
CA LEU A 160 -47.96 -1.20 51.26
C LEU A 160 -47.21 -1.27 49.91
N GLN A 161 -47.84 -0.87 48.81
CA GLN A 161 -47.17 -0.78 47.51
C GLN A 161 -46.14 0.35 47.44
N LEU A 162 -46.41 1.47 48.12
CA LEU A 162 -45.45 2.57 48.23
C LEU A 162 -44.24 2.21 49.11
N GLU A 163 -44.42 1.32 50.10
CA GLU A 163 -43.37 0.86 51.01
C GLU A 163 -42.35 -0.07 50.33
N ASN A 164 -42.79 -0.80 49.30
CA ASN A 164 -41.92 -1.57 48.42
C ASN A 164 -41.15 -0.63 47.48
N ASN A 165 -40.08 -0.03 47.99
CA ASN A 165 -39.10 0.67 47.18
C ASN A 165 -38.68 -0.22 46.01
N VAL A 166 -38.65 0.32 44.79
CA VAL A 166 -38.20 -0.38 43.59
C VAL A 166 -36.69 -0.64 43.72
N TYR A 167 -36.35 -1.71 44.43
CA TYR A 167 -35.03 -2.32 44.41
C TYR A 167 -35.05 -3.37 43.30
N LEU A 168 -34.23 -3.16 42.27
CA LEU A 168 -33.92 -4.18 41.28
C LEU A 168 -32.66 -4.91 41.75
N GLU A 169 -32.76 -6.23 41.88
CA GLU A 169 -31.66 -7.13 41.50
C GLU A 169 -31.32 -6.95 40.02
#